data_AF-A0A9D6J3X7-F1
#
_entry.id   AF-A0A9D6J3X7-F1
#
_cell.length_a   1.000
_cell.length_b   1.000
_cell.length_c   1.000
_cell.angle_alpha   90.00
_cell.angle_beta   90.00
_cell.angle_gamma   90.00
#
_symmetry.space_group_name_H-M   'P 1'
#
loop_
_entity.id
_entity.type
_entity.pdbx_description
1 polymer ?
#
loop_
_entity_poly.entity_id
_entity_poly.type
_entity_poly.pdbx_seq_one_letter_code
_entity_poly.pdbx_strand_id
1 'polypeptide(L)'
;FFISVLVSIDESTVENGCLQICAGHHKRGLFQSWEPLTEKDMEGMEFKHLPTKPGDLVFFDCYAPHASDPNLTDRTRRLYYATYNRKSAGDHMAEYYADKHKNYPPDVDRVAGREYVFRV
;
A
#
# COMPACT_ATOMS: atom_id res chain seq x y z
N PHE A 1 1.99 10.24 -11.10
CA PHE A 1 3.18 10.21 -10.22
C PHE A 1 2.73 10.60 -8.82
N PHE A 2 2.91 9.68 -7.88
CA PHE A 2 2.49 9.86 -6.49
C PHE A 2 3.61 9.40 -5.55
N ILE A 3 3.60 9.96 -4.34
CA ILE A 3 4.41 9.47 -3.21
C ILE A 3 3.46 8.96 -2.14
N SER A 4 3.70 7.73 -1.69
CA SER A 4 3.03 7.15 -0.53
C SER A 4 3.85 7.46 0.72
N VAL A 5 3.16 7.86 1.78
CA VAL A 5 3.70 8.09 3.11
C VAL A 5 3.01 7.15 4.07
N LEU A 6 3.77 6.23 4.63
CA LEU A 6 3.37 5.37 5.73
C LEU A 6 3.77 6.05 7.03
N VAL A 7 2.82 6.16 7.96
CA VAL A 7 3.03 6.63 9.34
C VAL A 7 2.80 5.46 10.28
N SER A 8 3.84 5.10 11.04
CA SER A 8 3.76 4.00 12.00
C SER A 8 3.07 4.48 13.29
N ILE A 9 1.91 3.92 13.60
CA ILE A 9 1.18 4.21 14.84
C ILE A 9 1.59 3.22 15.92
N ASP A 10 1.66 1.94 15.56
CA ASP A 10 2.21 0.89 16.40
C ASP A 10 3.63 0.54 15.95
N GLU A 11 4.39 -0.12 16.82
CA GLU A 11 5.68 -0.70 16.45
C GLU A 11 5.49 -1.77 15.36
N SER A 12 6.34 -1.72 14.33
CA SER A 12 6.38 -2.70 13.26
C SER A 12 7.72 -3.41 13.27
N THR A 13 7.69 -4.73 13.44
CA THR A 13 8.86 -5.59 13.49
C THR A 13 8.76 -6.64 12.38
N VAL A 14 9.83 -7.42 12.19
CA VAL A 14 9.80 -8.52 11.21
C VAL A 14 8.75 -9.55 11.61
N GLU A 15 8.63 -9.85 12.90
CA GLU A 15 7.71 -10.87 13.44
C GLU A 15 6.24 -10.49 13.24
N ASN A 16 5.92 -9.19 13.36
CA ASN A 16 4.57 -8.69 13.07
C ASN A 16 4.39 -8.26 11.61
N GLY A 17 5.34 -8.62 10.74
CA GLY A 17 5.27 -8.59 9.28
C GLY A 17 5.63 -7.27 8.60
N CYS A 18 6.52 -6.45 9.18
CA CYS A 18 6.81 -5.08 8.73
C CYS A 18 6.95 -4.94 7.20
N LEU A 19 6.73 -3.71 6.71
CA LEU A 19 6.88 -3.40 5.29
C LEU A 19 8.22 -3.89 4.77
N GLN A 20 8.20 -4.57 3.64
CA GLN A 20 9.38 -4.90 2.87
C GLN A 20 9.39 -4.02 1.63
N ILE A 21 10.54 -3.42 1.30
CA ILE A 21 10.68 -2.55 0.12
C ILE A 21 11.85 -2.99 -0.76
N CYS A 22 11.66 -2.86 -2.07
CA CYS A 22 12.68 -3.15 -3.05
C CYS A 22 13.24 -1.85 -3.67
N ALA A 23 14.44 -1.46 -3.25
CA ALA A 23 15.08 -0.22 -3.68
C ALA A 23 15.51 -0.28 -5.16
N GLY A 24 15.41 0.84 -5.87
CA GLY A 24 15.89 0.97 -7.25
C GLY A 24 14.94 0.48 -8.35
N HIS A 25 13.93 -0.34 -8.03
CA HIS A 25 13.02 -0.91 -9.03
C HIS A 25 11.83 0.00 -9.40
N HIS A 26 11.60 1.10 -8.68
CA HIS A 26 10.54 2.08 -8.98
C HIS A 26 10.64 2.73 -10.37
N LYS A 27 11.82 2.68 -11.00
CA LYS A 27 12.04 3.23 -12.35
C LYS A 27 11.48 2.35 -13.46
N ARG A 28 11.02 1.13 -13.15
CA ARG A 28 10.41 0.19 -14.11
C ARG A 28 8.97 0.56 -14.48
N GLY A 29 8.36 1.51 -13.77
CA GLY A 29 6.98 1.93 -14.00
C GLY A 29 5.96 0.91 -13.47
N LEU A 30 4.75 0.98 -14.00
CA LEU A 30 3.70 0.00 -13.69
C LEU A 30 4.01 -1.32 -14.40
N PHE A 31 3.89 -2.42 -13.67
CA PHE A 31 3.85 -3.77 -14.24
C PHE A 31 2.46 -4.01 -14.85
N GLN A 32 1.75 -5.05 -14.44
CA GLN A 32 0.35 -5.24 -14.82
C GLN A 32 -0.57 -4.52 -13.82
N SER A 33 -1.57 -3.82 -14.36
CA SER A 33 -2.56 -3.14 -13.53
C SER A 33 -3.52 -4.17 -12.96
N TRP A 34 -3.85 -4.04 -11.67
CA TRP A 34 -4.81 -4.91 -11.00
C TRP A 34 -4.36 -6.35 -10.75
N GLU A 35 -3.05 -6.61 -10.85
CA GLU A 35 -2.44 -7.93 -10.67
C GLU A 35 -1.22 -7.86 -9.76
N PRO A 36 -1.02 -8.83 -8.86
CA PRO A 36 0.23 -8.97 -8.11
C PRO A 36 1.43 -9.17 -9.02
N LEU A 37 2.62 -8.82 -8.53
CA LEU A 37 3.87 -9.12 -9.21
C LEU A 37 4.05 -10.64 -9.33
N THR A 38 4.38 -11.10 -10.54
CA THR A 38 4.74 -12.50 -10.77
C THR A 38 6.16 -12.79 -10.28
N GLU A 39 6.53 -14.06 -10.12
CA GLU A 39 7.92 -14.47 -9.82
C GLU A 39 8.91 -13.90 -10.83
N LYS A 40 8.51 -13.85 -12.11
CA LYS A 40 9.30 -13.26 -13.19
C LYS A 40 9.46 -11.75 -13.03
N ASP A 41 8.41 -11.04 -12.61
CA ASP A 41 8.52 -9.59 -12.36
C ASP A 41 9.53 -9.29 -11.26
N MET A 42 9.50 -10.14 -10.22
CA MET A 42 10.36 -10.07 -9.03
C MET A 42 11.79 -10.60 -9.26
N GLU A 43 12.14 -11.07 -10.46
CA GLU A 43 13.50 -11.53 -10.76
C GLU A 43 14.53 -10.42 -10.48
N GLY A 44 15.52 -10.74 -9.64
CA GLY A 44 16.57 -9.80 -9.24
C GLY A 44 16.13 -8.72 -8.25
N MET A 45 14.90 -8.77 -7.73
CA MET A 45 14.44 -7.86 -6.66
C MET A 45 14.92 -8.35 -5.29
N GLU A 46 15.54 -7.46 -4.53
CA GLU A 46 15.87 -7.69 -3.12
C GLU A 46 14.86 -6.96 -2.23
N PHE A 47 13.96 -7.70 -1.57
CA PHE A 47 12.99 -7.16 -0.62
C PHE A 47 13.63 -7.04 0.76
N LYS A 48 13.74 -5.81 1.27
CA LYS A 48 14.32 -5.53 2.59
C LYS A 48 13.25 -5.17 3.59
N HIS A 49 13.21 -5.91 4.69
CA HIS A 49 12.39 -5.58 5.85
C HIS A 49 12.75 -4.19 6.39
N LEU A 50 11.71 -3.42 6.70
CA LEU A 50 11.83 -2.07 7.23
C LEU A 50 11.06 -1.96 8.56
N PRO A 51 11.64 -2.47 9.67
CA PRO A 51 11.08 -2.26 11.00
C PRO A 51 10.98 -0.77 11.34
N THR A 52 9.92 -0.38 12.02
CA THR A 52 9.65 1.01 12.40
C THR A 52 9.07 1.10 13.80
N LYS A 53 9.28 2.24 14.46
CA LYS A 53 8.71 2.57 15.76
C LYS A 53 7.52 3.52 15.58
N PRO A 54 6.64 3.65 16.60
CA PRO A 54 5.61 4.68 16.60
C PRO A 54 6.18 6.08 16.31
N GLY A 55 5.60 6.76 15.33
CA GLY A 55 6.04 8.09 14.86
C GLY A 55 7.00 8.07 13.67
N ASP A 56 7.57 6.93 13.30
CA ASP A 56 8.40 6.83 12.10
C ASP A 56 7.57 7.01 10.83
N LEU A 57 8.22 7.58 9.81
CA LEU A 57 7.64 7.85 8.50
C LEU A 57 8.44 7.14 7.42
N VAL A 58 7.75 6.44 6.51
CA VAL A 58 8.36 5.83 5.33
C VAL A 58 7.76 6.47 4.08
N PHE A 59 8.63 7.09 3.28
CA PHE A 59 8.26 7.69 2.00
C PHE A 59 8.72 6.78 0.87
N PHE A 60 7.81 6.44 -0.04
CA PHE A 60 8.15 5.63 -1.20
C PHE A 60 7.35 5.99 -2.45
N ASP A 61 7.97 5.74 -3.59
CA ASP A 61 7.41 5.99 -4.91
C ASP A 61 6.24 5.04 -5.22
N CYS A 62 5.25 5.51 -5.98
CA CYS A 62 4.08 4.70 -6.34
C CYS A 62 4.39 3.46 -7.20
N TYR A 63 5.57 3.37 -7.81
CA TYR A 63 6.05 2.20 -8.53
C TYR A 63 7.07 1.38 -7.76
N ALA A 64 7.42 1.76 -6.52
CA ALA A 64 8.33 0.97 -5.70
C ALA A 64 7.68 -0.39 -5.34
N PRO A 65 8.26 -1.53 -5.74
CA PRO A 65 7.78 -2.83 -5.29
C PRO A 65 7.91 -2.93 -3.78
N HIS A 66 6.82 -3.34 -3.14
CA HIS A 66 6.74 -3.50 -1.70
C HIS A 66 5.80 -4.64 -1.36
N ALA A 67 6.02 -5.24 -0.19
CA ALA A 67 5.23 -6.35 0.32
C ALA A 67 5.17 -6.27 1.85
N SER A 68 4.37 -7.12 2.46
CA SER A 68 4.41 -7.35 3.91
C SER A 68 4.00 -8.78 4.18
N ASP A 69 4.70 -9.42 5.12
CA ASP A 69 4.30 -10.73 5.59
C ASP A 69 3.03 -10.66 6.45
N PRO A 70 2.31 -11.79 6.61
CA PRO A 70 1.23 -11.89 7.58
C PRO A 70 1.72 -11.55 9.00
N ASN A 71 0.86 -10.89 9.78
CA ASN A 71 1.14 -10.70 11.20
C ASN A 71 0.77 -11.97 11.97
N LEU A 72 1.78 -12.69 12.46
CA LEU A 72 1.63 -13.95 13.22
C LEU A 72 1.69 -13.74 14.74
N THR A 73 1.73 -12.48 15.19
CA THR A 73 1.81 -12.12 16.61
C THR A 73 0.44 -11.77 17.18
N ASP A 74 0.38 -11.58 18.49
CA ASP A 74 -0.80 -11.07 19.21
C ASP A 74 -0.87 -9.53 19.26
N ARG A 75 0.08 -8.83 18.63
CA ARG A 75 0.17 -7.36 18.66
C ARG A 75 -0.36 -6.76 17.37
N THR A 76 -1.14 -5.68 17.49
CA THR A 76 -1.58 -4.92 16.32
C THR A 76 -0.42 -4.14 15.69
N ARG A 77 -0.54 -3.93 14.38
CA ARG A 77 0.37 -3.08 13.59
C ARG A 77 -0.45 -2.03 12.84
N ARG A 78 -0.96 -1.04 13.57
CA ARG A 78 -1.68 0.08 12.96
C ARG A 78 -0.71 0.97 12.18
N LEU A 79 -1.05 1.20 10.92
CA LEU A 79 -0.33 2.06 10.00
C LEU A 79 -1.35 3.04 9.39
N TYR A 80 -0.94 4.29 9.20
CA TYR A 80 -1.70 5.26 8.42
C TYR A 80 -0.98 5.51 7.10
N TYR A 81 -1.72 5.48 6.00
CA TYR A 81 -1.20 5.78 4.66
C TYR A 81 -1.81 7.07 4.15
N ALA A 82 -0.96 7.95 3.65
CA ALA A 82 -1.34 9.12 2.88
C ALA A 82 -0.61 9.12 1.53
N THR A 83 -1.34 9.39 0.45
CA THR A 83 -0.79 9.42 -0.90
C THR A 83 -0.88 10.82 -1.45
N TYR A 84 0.25 11.34 -1.94
CA TYR A 84 0.36 12.71 -2.43
C TYR A 84 0.66 12.73 -3.92
N ASN A 85 -0.06 13.56 -4.69
CA ASN A 85 0.32 13.94 -6.04
C ASN A 85 0.90 15.35 -6.09
N ARG A 86 1.58 15.65 -7.21
CA ARG A 86 1.98 17.02 -7.52
C ARG A 86 0.73 17.90 -7.66
N LYS A 87 0.77 19.11 -7.11
CA LYS A 87 -0.28 20.12 -7.30
C LYS A 87 -0.62 20.36 -8.78
N SER A 88 0.40 20.35 -9.65
CA SER A 88 0.23 20.52 -11.09
C SER A 88 -0.54 19.38 -11.77
N ALA A 89 -0.72 18.24 -11.09
CA ALA A 89 -1.51 17.12 -11.60
C ALA A 89 -3.00 17.26 -11.29
N GLY A 90 -3.43 18.28 -10.54
CA GLY A 90 -4.84 18.51 -10.17
C GLY A 90 -5.22 17.99 -8.79
N ASP A 91 -6.49 18.16 -8.43
CA ASP A 91 -7.10 17.66 -7.20
C ASP A 91 -7.95 16.43 -7.54
N HIS A 92 -7.56 15.27 -6.99
CA HIS A 92 -8.17 13.98 -7.27
C HIS A 92 -8.86 13.37 -6.05
N MET A 93 -8.77 14.01 -4.88
CA MET A 93 -9.12 13.37 -3.62
C MET A 93 -10.62 13.06 -3.53
N ALA A 94 -11.47 14.04 -3.88
CA ALA A 94 -12.92 13.88 -3.84
C ALA A 94 -13.42 12.78 -4.80
N GLU A 95 -12.90 12.78 -6.03
CA GLU A 95 -13.24 11.78 -7.05
C GLU A 95 -12.77 10.38 -6.61
N TYR A 96 -11.53 10.24 -6.12
CA TYR A 96 -11.00 8.99 -5.61
C TYR A 96 -11.88 8.38 -4.51
N TYR A 97 -12.31 9.17 -3.51
CA TYR A 97 -13.15 8.67 -2.44
C TYR A 97 -14.57 8.33 -2.89
N ALA A 98 -15.14 9.11 -3.83
CA ALA A 98 -16.43 8.80 -4.42
C ALA A 98 -16.39 7.46 -5.19
N ASP A 99 -15.36 7.24 -6.00
CA ASP A 99 -15.16 6.00 -6.73
C ASP A 99 -14.89 4.81 -5.81
N LYS A 100 -14.07 4.99 -4.77
CA LYS A 100 -13.81 3.95 -3.78
C LYS A 100 -15.08 3.54 -3.05
N HIS A 101 -15.89 4.50 -2.60
CA HIS A 101 -17.16 4.23 -1.92
C HIS A 101 -18.14 3.50 -2.85
N LYS A 102 -18.27 3.94 -4.10
CA LYS A 102 -19.15 3.29 -5.10
C LYS A 102 -18.77 1.84 -5.42
N ASN A 103 -17.47 1.53 -5.46
CA ASN A 103 -16.94 0.24 -5.91
C ASN A 103 -16.57 -0.71 -4.78
N TYR A 104 -16.18 -0.21 -3.62
CA TYR A 104 -15.79 -0.99 -2.44
C TYR A 104 -16.10 -0.21 -1.15
N PRO A 105 -17.40 -0.01 -0.81
CA PRO A 105 -17.80 0.76 0.35
C PRO A 105 -17.47 0.03 1.67
N PRO A 106 -17.46 0.78 2.79
CA PRO A 106 -17.49 0.20 4.14
C PRO A 106 -18.64 -0.80 4.30
N ASP A 107 -18.47 -1.79 5.16
CA ASP A 107 -19.44 -2.88 5.32
C ASP A 107 -20.86 -2.39 5.66
N VAL A 108 -20.96 -1.29 6.42
CA VAL A 108 -22.24 -0.68 6.80
C VAL A 108 -23.03 -0.10 5.62
N ASP A 109 -22.35 0.23 4.52
CA ASP A 109 -22.94 0.83 3.31
C ASP A 109 -23.12 -0.21 2.18
N ARG A 110 -22.79 -1.48 2.43
CA ARG A 110 -22.90 -2.54 1.42
C ARG A 110 -24.35 -2.97 1.21
N VAL A 111 -24.76 -2.96 -0.06
CA VAL A 111 -26.05 -3.53 -0.49
C VAL A 111 -26.03 -5.06 -0.41
N ALA A 112 -26.99 -5.64 0.33
CA ALA A 112 -27.15 -7.09 0.44
C ALA A 112 -27.31 -7.76 -0.94
N GLY A 113 -26.62 -8.88 -1.15
CA GLY A 113 -26.65 -9.63 -2.41
C GLY A 113 -25.76 -9.08 -3.53
N ARG A 114 -25.12 -7.90 -3.35
CA ARG A 114 -24.11 -7.39 -4.28
C ARG A 114 -22.73 -7.90 -3.89
N GLU A 115 -21.99 -8.39 -4.88
CA GLU A 115 -20.58 -8.74 -4.72
C GLU A 115 -19.69 -7.49 -4.86
N TYR A 116 -18.73 -7.36 -3.94
CA TYR A 116 -17.73 -6.31 -3.95
C TYR A 116 -16.35 -6.96 -3.96
N VAL A 117 -15.60 -6.74 -5.05
CA VAL A 117 -14.27 -7.31 -5.25
C VAL A 117 -13.23 -6.22 -5.03
N PHE A 118 -12.30 -6.47 -4.11
CA PHE A 118 -11.14 -5.59 -3.93
C PHE A 118 -10.18 -5.82 -5.10
N ARG A 119 -9.72 -4.74 -5.74
CA ARG A 119 -8.72 -4.80 -6.82
C ARG A 119 -7.37 -4.37 -6.25
N VAL A 120 -6.32 -5.11 -6.59
CA VAL A 120 -4.95 -4.93 -6.08
C VAL A 120 -4.15 -4.01 -6.99
#